data_AF-A0A2X2UFM4-F1
#
_entry.id   AF-A0A2X2UFM4-F1
#
_cell.length_a   1.000
_cell.length_b   1.000
_cell.length_c   1.000
_cell.angle_alpha   90.00
_cell.angle_beta   90.00
_cell.angle_gamma   90.00
#
_symmetry.space_group_name_H-M   'P 1'
#
loop_
_entity.id
_entity.type
_entity.pdbx_description
1 polymer ?
#
loop_
_entity_poly.entity_id
_entity_poly.type
_entity_poly.pdbx_seq_one_letter_code
_entity_poly.pdbx_strand_id
1 'polypeptide(L)'
;MEDEEISVATGSNARRMRSMVSTGTTYRNENGPMTVLLPEKMSGGRGYTITKGGDSLEIVPEGGDYTLSRVGDNAIRYSDVYENVDVQYTILNGTVKEDIILLEKQDRNNFSYKLKSGSLKFNLNP
;
A
#
# COMPACT_ATOMS: atom_id res chain seq x y z
N MET A 1 -1.34 35.99 26.26
CA MET A 1 -1.93 34.64 26.10
C MET A 1 -1.23 34.06 24.90
N GLU A 2 -0.52 32.97 25.12
CA GLU A 2 0.55 32.43 24.27
C GLU A 2 -0.02 31.77 23.00
N ASP A 3 0.55 32.11 21.85
CA ASP A 3 0.36 31.39 20.59
C ASP A 3 1.31 30.18 20.60
N GLU A 4 0.74 28.98 20.60
CA GLU A 4 1.48 27.73 20.62
C GLU A 4 2.03 27.42 19.22
N GLU A 5 3.36 27.45 19.10
CA GLU A 5 4.14 27.24 17.88
C GLU A 5 4.01 25.78 17.41
N ILE A 6 3.23 25.52 16.35
CA ILE A 6 3.14 24.19 15.74
C ILE A 6 4.45 23.91 14.99
N SER A 7 5.35 23.20 15.67
CA SER A 7 6.61 22.74 15.13
C SER A 7 6.42 21.93 13.83
N VAL A 8 7.00 22.46 12.76
CA VAL A 8 6.93 21.89 11.41
C VAL A 8 7.76 20.61 11.39
N ALA A 9 7.09 19.46 11.33
CA ALA A 9 7.75 18.18 11.07
C ALA A 9 8.46 18.25 9.71
N THR A 10 9.79 18.29 9.79
CA THR A 10 10.75 18.46 8.70
C THR A 10 10.43 17.63 7.45
N GLY A 11 10.38 18.32 6.30
CA GLY A 11 10.17 17.73 4.97
C GLY A 11 11.21 16.70 4.50
N SER A 12 12.21 16.41 5.33
CA SER A 12 13.30 15.46 5.10
C SER A 12 12.83 14.00 5.14
N ASN A 13 11.94 13.65 6.06
CA ASN A 13 11.42 12.27 6.16
C ASN A 13 10.44 11.95 5.01
N ALA A 14 9.56 12.91 4.68
CA ALA A 14 8.67 12.81 3.52
C ALA A 14 9.44 12.77 2.18
N ARG A 15 10.57 13.50 2.06
CA ARG A 15 11.46 13.39 0.89
C ARG A 15 12.19 12.05 0.82
N ARG A 16 12.68 11.52 1.95
CA ARG A 16 13.38 10.23 1.98
C ARG A 16 12.46 9.07 1.61
N MET A 17 11.18 9.09 2.02
CA MET A 17 10.21 8.09 1.57
C MET A 17 9.77 8.27 0.11
N ARG A 18 9.59 9.50 -0.37
CA ARG A 18 9.39 9.76 -1.83
C ARG A 18 10.54 9.22 -2.68
N SER A 19 11.76 9.24 -2.15
CA SER A 19 12.96 8.67 -2.80
C SER A 19 13.04 7.14 -2.74
N MET A 20 12.27 6.48 -1.87
CA MET A 20 12.20 5.01 -1.78
C MET A 20 11.13 4.40 -2.70
N VAL A 21 10.26 5.23 -3.28
CA VAL A 21 9.38 4.82 -4.37
C VAL A 21 10.27 4.42 -5.54
N SER A 22 10.28 3.12 -5.84
CA SER A 22 11.03 2.56 -6.97
C SER A 22 10.69 3.31 -8.25
N THR A 23 11.64 3.37 -9.18
CA THR A 23 11.56 3.94 -10.54
C THR A 23 10.52 3.25 -11.47
N GLY A 24 9.48 2.62 -10.92
CA GLY A 24 8.38 1.99 -11.66
C GLY A 24 7.12 2.85 -11.66
N THR A 25 6.20 2.54 -12.57
CA THR A 25 4.88 3.18 -12.62
C THR A 25 4.18 2.95 -11.29
N THR A 26 3.60 4.01 -10.71
CA THR A 26 2.79 3.91 -9.49
C THR A 26 1.41 4.44 -9.76
N TYR A 27 0.40 3.66 -9.37
CA TYR A 27 -0.96 4.12 -9.35
C TYR A 27 -1.23 4.91 -8.06
N ARG A 28 -1.86 6.08 -8.20
CA ARG A 28 -2.17 7.00 -7.12
C ARG A 28 -3.62 7.45 -7.20
N ASN A 29 -4.31 7.52 -6.07
CA ASN A 29 -5.66 8.07 -6.04
C ASN A 29 -5.67 9.59 -6.30
N GLU A 30 -6.68 10.04 -7.03
CA GLU A 30 -6.83 11.47 -7.38
C GLU A 30 -7.58 12.27 -6.30
N ASN A 31 -8.45 11.61 -5.51
CA ASN A 31 -9.36 12.26 -4.56
C ASN A 31 -9.36 11.59 -3.18
N GLY A 32 -9.65 12.37 -2.14
CA GLY A 32 -9.78 11.92 -0.75
C GLY A 32 -8.65 12.43 0.18
N PRO A 33 -8.85 12.35 1.51
CA PRO A 33 -7.90 12.89 2.49
C PRO A 33 -6.65 12.02 2.68
N MET A 34 -6.60 10.83 2.07
CA MET A 34 -5.45 9.94 2.11
C MET A 34 -4.81 9.85 0.72
N THR A 35 -3.50 9.70 0.67
CA THR A 35 -2.74 9.35 -0.53
C THR A 35 -2.41 7.87 -0.48
N VAL A 36 -2.78 7.13 -1.51
CA VAL A 36 -2.42 5.73 -1.73
C VAL A 36 -1.42 5.65 -2.88
N LEU A 37 -0.35 4.89 -2.71
CA LEU A 37 0.61 4.59 -3.76
C LEU A 37 0.70 3.07 -3.94
N LEU A 38 0.25 2.58 -5.09
CA LEU A 38 0.27 1.18 -5.51
C LEU A 38 1.30 1.00 -6.63
N PRO A 39 2.41 0.28 -6.41
CA PRO A 39 3.45 0.13 -7.44
C PRO A 39 3.04 -0.90 -8.49
N GLU A 40 3.46 -0.72 -9.74
CA GLU A 40 3.27 -1.72 -10.80
C GLU A 40 3.83 -3.10 -10.40
N LYS A 41 4.84 -3.14 -9.52
CA LYS A 41 5.41 -4.36 -8.96
C LYS A 41 5.66 -4.23 -7.45
N MET A 42 5.20 -5.20 -6.66
CA MET A 42 5.60 -5.32 -5.25
C MET A 42 6.72 -6.36 -5.14
N SER A 43 7.96 -5.89 -4.96
CA SER A 43 9.14 -6.76 -4.89
C SER A 43 10.23 -6.18 -3.99
N GLY A 44 11.17 -7.03 -3.55
CA GLY A 44 12.29 -6.61 -2.70
C GLY A 44 11.86 -6.11 -1.32
N GLY A 45 10.78 -6.67 -0.77
CA GLY A 45 10.24 -6.29 0.54
C GLY A 45 9.55 -4.92 0.53
N ARG A 46 9.11 -4.43 -0.63
CA ARG A 46 8.32 -3.20 -0.78
C ARG A 46 6.89 -3.54 -1.15
N GLY A 47 5.95 -2.78 -0.61
CA GLY A 47 4.53 -2.95 -0.85
C GLY A 47 3.85 -1.64 -1.26
N TYR A 48 2.57 -1.52 -0.95
CA TYR A 48 1.82 -0.30 -1.19
C TYR A 48 1.80 0.59 0.06
N THR A 49 1.64 1.89 -0.16
CA THR A 49 1.68 2.88 0.92
C THR A 49 0.36 3.62 1.03
N ILE A 50 -0.10 3.84 2.26
CA ILE A 50 -1.20 4.72 2.60
C ILE A 50 -0.64 5.85 3.48
N THR A 51 -0.89 7.09 3.10
CA THR A 51 -0.40 8.29 3.79
C THR A 51 -1.55 9.23 4.10
N LYS A 52 -1.61 9.76 5.32
CA LYS A 52 -2.54 10.81 5.73
C LYS A 52 -1.79 11.86 6.55
N GLY A 53 -1.73 13.09 6.04
CA GLY A 53 -0.92 14.14 6.67
C GLY A 53 0.55 13.75 6.74
N GLY A 54 1.12 13.71 7.96
CA GLY A 54 2.50 13.29 8.21
C GLY A 54 2.67 11.78 8.46
N ASP A 55 1.58 11.04 8.64
CA ASP A 55 1.63 9.62 8.97
C ASP A 55 1.57 8.74 7.73
N SER A 56 2.33 7.63 7.76
CA SER A 56 2.43 6.69 6.65
C SER A 56 2.48 5.24 7.15
N LEU A 57 1.79 4.37 6.43
CA LEU A 57 1.77 2.93 6.60
C LEU A 57 2.14 2.27 5.27
N GLU A 58 3.16 1.41 5.27
CA GLU A 58 3.47 0.51 4.16
C GLU A 58 2.96 -0.90 4.50
N ILE A 59 2.26 -1.51 3.55
CA ILE A 59 1.69 -2.85 3.66
C ILE A 59 2.37 -3.72 2.60
N VAL A 60 3.14 -4.70 3.06
CA VAL A 60 4.00 -5.54 2.21
C VAL A 60 3.49 -6.97 2.21
N PRO A 61 3.10 -7.54 1.07
CA PRO A 61 2.82 -8.97 0.97
C PRO A 61 4.06 -9.80 1.35
N GLU A 62 3.89 -10.83 2.17
CA GLU A 62 5.01 -11.69 2.61
C GLU A 62 5.26 -12.88 1.67
N GLY A 63 4.43 -13.07 0.66
CA GLY A 63 4.64 -14.07 -0.40
C GLY A 63 3.85 -13.74 -1.66
N GLY A 64 4.00 -14.61 -2.68
CA GLY A 64 3.39 -14.45 -4.00
C GLY A 64 4.20 -13.59 -4.96
N ASP A 65 3.88 -13.67 -6.25
CA ASP A 65 4.52 -12.90 -7.32
C ASP A 65 3.63 -11.72 -7.76
N TYR A 66 3.95 -10.53 -7.27
CA TYR A 66 3.24 -9.30 -7.62
C TYR A 66 3.89 -8.57 -8.79
N THR A 67 4.54 -9.26 -9.74
CA THR A 67 5.23 -8.62 -10.88
C THR A 67 4.38 -8.45 -12.14
N LEU A 68 3.28 -9.21 -12.27
CA LEU A 68 2.36 -9.18 -13.40
C LEU A 68 1.13 -8.34 -13.07
N SER A 69 1.18 -7.03 -13.34
CA SER A 69 0.06 -6.14 -13.03
C SER A 69 -0.62 -5.52 -14.25
N ARG A 70 -1.89 -5.14 -14.07
CA ARG A 70 -2.68 -4.36 -15.02
C ARG A 70 -3.52 -3.34 -14.26
N VAL A 71 -3.41 -2.07 -14.67
CA VAL A 71 -4.24 -0.98 -14.16
C VAL A 71 -5.51 -0.87 -14.99
N GLY A 72 -6.65 -0.65 -14.34
CA GLY A 72 -7.94 -0.39 -14.95
C GLY A 72 -8.84 0.42 -14.02
N ASP A 73 -9.43 1.49 -14.54
CA ASP A 73 -10.21 2.46 -13.76
C ASP A 73 -9.47 2.90 -12.49
N ASN A 74 -10.07 2.66 -11.32
CA ASN A 74 -9.51 2.97 -10.01
C ASN A 74 -8.83 1.77 -9.32
N ALA A 75 -8.48 0.74 -10.08
CA ALA A 75 -7.95 -0.52 -9.56
C ALA A 75 -6.66 -0.96 -10.27
N ILE A 76 -5.87 -1.74 -9.56
CA ILE A 76 -4.73 -2.50 -10.09
C ILE A 76 -4.92 -3.96 -9.74
N ARG A 77 -4.85 -4.83 -10.74
CA ARG A 77 -4.85 -6.29 -10.55
C ARG A 77 -3.45 -6.82 -10.77
N TYR A 78 -2.99 -7.65 -9.84
CA TYR A 78 -1.83 -8.52 -10.00
C TYR A 78 -2.34 -9.91 -10.30
N SER A 79 -1.96 -10.44 -11.46
CA SER A 79 -2.37 -11.77 -11.90
C SER A 79 -1.32 -12.81 -11.59
N ASP A 80 -1.76 -14.04 -11.35
CA ASP A 80 -0.88 -15.17 -11.01
C ASP A 80 0.05 -14.86 -9.82
N VAL A 81 -0.49 -14.17 -8.81
CA VAL A 81 0.22 -13.91 -7.54
C VAL A 81 0.56 -15.24 -6.87
N TYR A 82 -0.39 -16.16 -6.94
CA TYR A 82 -0.14 -17.58 -6.80
C TYR A 82 -0.87 -18.29 -7.95
N GLU A 83 -0.54 -19.57 -8.17
CA GLU A 83 -1.25 -20.40 -9.13
C GLU A 83 -2.78 -20.29 -8.91
N ASN A 84 -3.50 -19.86 -9.96
CA ASN A 84 -4.95 -19.65 -9.96
C ASN A 84 -5.47 -18.64 -8.93
N VAL A 85 -4.63 -17.71 -8.46
CA VAL A 85 -5.00 -16.63 -7.54
C VAL A 85 -4.50 -15.29 -8.06
N ASP A 86 -5.45 -14.41 -8.34
CA ASP A 86 -5.20 -13.00 -8.61
C ASP A 86 -5.46 -12.18 -7.35
N VAL A 87 -4.76 -11.05 -7.20
CA VAL A 87 -5.01 -10.07 -6.14
C VAL A 87 -5.29 -8.72 -6.78
N GLN A 88 -6.43 -8.13 -6.47
CA GLN A 88 -6.79 -6.79 -6.93
C GLN A 88 -6.88 -5.81 -5.77
N TYR A 89 -6.30 -4.63 -5.97
CA TYR A 89 -6.48 -3.49 -5.10
C TYR A 89 -7.33 -2.44 -5.80
N THR A 90 -8.43 -2.04 -5.17
CA THR A 90 -9.33 -1.00 -5.65
C THR A 90 -9.29 0.18 -4.69
N ILE A 91 -9.08 1.39 -5.20
CA ILE A 91 -9.08 2.60 -4.38
C ILE A 91 -10.53 3.08 -4.21
N LEU A 92 -11.00 3.14 -2.97
CA LEU A 92 -12.36 3.59 -2.63
C LEU A 92 -12.28 4.76 -1.64
N ASN A 93 -12.76 5.95 -1.98
CA ASN A 93 -12.97 7.08 -1.05
C ASN A 93 -11.85 7.32 -0.01
N GLY A 94 -10.58 7.21 -0.43
CA GLY A 94 -9.43 7.39 0.47
C GLY A 94 -9.05 6.16 1.30
N THR A 95 -9.57 4.98 0.99
CA THR A 95 -9.12 3.68 1.50
C THR A 95 -8.78 2.74 0.35
N VAL A 96 -8.21 1.58 0.67
CA VAL A 96 -7.89 0.50 -0.27
C VAL A 96 -8.76 -0.70 0.08
N LYS A 97 -9.47 -1.23 -0.91
CA LYS A 97 -10.11 -2.55 -0.84
C LYS A 97 -9.22 -3.56 -1.55
N GLU A 98 -8.94 -4.67 -0.87
CA GLU A 98 -8.27 -5.83 -1.45
C GLU A 98 -9.31 -6.91 -1.78
N ASP A 99 -9.21 -7.48 -2.98
CA ASP A 99 -9.98 -8.63 -3.42
C ASP A 99 -9.00 -9.76 -3.80
N ILE A 100 -9.09 -10.89 -3.09
CA ILE A 100 -8.38 -12.13 -3.43
C ILE A 100 -9.30 -12.95 -4.33
N ILE A 101 -8.89 -13.15 -5.58
CA ILE A 101 -9.73 -13.73 -6.62
C ILE A 101 -9.23 -15.15 -6.90
N LEU A 102 -10.05 -16.12 -6.56
CA LEU A 102 -9.77 -17.54 -6.81
C LEU A 102 -10.33 -17.90 -8.20
N LEU A 103 -9.45 -18.21 -9.14
CA LEU A 103 -9.83 -18.61 -10.51
C LEU A 103 -10.29 -20.07 -10.55
N GLU A 104 -9.78 -20.88 -9.62
CA GLU A 104 -10.15 -22.27 -9.39
C GLU A 104 -10.20 -22.58 -7.89
N LYS A 105 -10.70 -23.75 -7.50
CA LYS A 105 -10.70 -24.19 -6.10
C LYS A 105 -9.26 -24.26 -5.55
N GLN A 106 -9.01 -23.61 -4.42
CA GLN A 106 -7.70 -23.54 -3.77
C GLN A 106 -7.69 -24.24 -2.41
N ASP A 107 -6.57 -24.89 -2.09
CA ASP A 107 -6.26 -25.34 -0.73
C ASP A 107 -5.67 -24.21 0.13
N ARG A 108 -5.06 -23.18 -0.51
CA ARG A 108 -4.53 -22.01 0.18
C ARG A 108 -5.67 -21.18 0.77
N ASN A 109 -5.60 -20.95 2.07
CA ASN A 109 -6.56 -20.14 2.82
C ASN A 109 -5.88 -19.07 3.71
N ASN A 110 -4.58 -18.86 3.55
CA ASN A 110 -3.79 -17.91 4.34
C ASN A 110 -2.98 -16.98 3.44
N PHE A 111 -2.99 -15.70 3.79
CA PHE A 111 -2.30 -14.61 3.11
C PHE A 111 -1.71 -13.71 4.19
N SER A 112 -0.39 -13.53 4.17
CA SER A 112 0.35 -12.83 5.22
C SER A 112 0.92 -11.51 4.72
N TYR A 113 0.85 -10.50 5.57
CA TYR A 113 1.28 -9.15 5.26
C TYR A 113 2.11 -8.59 6.41
N LYS A 114 3.20 -7.92 6.05
CA LYS A 114 4.01 -7.14 6.98
C LYS A 114 3.60 -5.68 6.93
N LEU A 115 3.26 -5.15 8.10
CA LEU A 115 3.01 -3.72 8.28
C LEU A 115 4.31 -3.02 8.68
N LYS A 116 4.64 -1.92 7.99
CA LYS A 116 5.72 -1.01 8.39
C LYS A 116 5.17 0.38 8.57
N SER A 117 5.46 0.98 9.72
CA SER A 117 5.14 2.37 10.01
C SER A 117 6.40 3.15 10.33
N GLY A 118 6.37 4.45 10.07
CA GLY A 118 7.37 5.38 10.61
C GLY A 118 7.02 5.82 12.02
N SER A 119 6.01 6.68 12.15
CA SER A 119 5.54 7.28 13.40
C SER A 119 4.42 6.52 14.09
N LEU A 120 3.65 5.71 13.34
CA LEU A 120 2.46 5.06 13.87
C LEU A 120 2.83 3.93 14.83
N LYS A 121 2.15 3.89 15.99
CA LYS A 121 2.21 2.79 16.93
C LYS A 121 1.09 1.80 16.63
N PHE A 122 1.44 0.54 16.44
CA PHE A 122 0.46 -0.53 16.33
C PHE A 122 0.01 -0.93 17.73
N ASN A 123 -1.29 -0.76 18.01
CA ASN A 123 -1.90 -1.36 19.19
C ASN A 123 -2.67 -2.60 18.75
N LEU A 124 -2.08 -3.77 18.98
CA LEU A 124 -2.76 -5.04 18.83
C LEU A 124 -3.48 -5.28 20.15
N ASN A 125 -4.75 -4.89 20.25
CA ASN A 125 -5.55 -5.30 21.40
C ASN A 125 -5.69 -6.83 21.32
N PRO A 126 -5.17 -7.59 22.31
CA PRO A 126 -5.29 -9.04 22.36
C PRO A 126 -6.71 -9.49 22.71
#